data_AF-A0ABD7UGM6-F1
#
_entry.id   AF-A0ABD7UGM6-F1
#
_cell.length_a   1.000
_cell.length_b   1.000
_cell.length_c   1.000
_cell.angle_alpha   90.00
_cell.angle_beta   90.00
_cell.angle_gamma   90.00
#
_symmetry.space_group_name_H-M   'P 1'
#
loop_
_entity.id
_entity.type
_entity.pdbx_description
1 polymer ?
#
loop_
_entity_poly.entity_id
_entity_poly.type
_entity_poly.pdbx_seq_one_letter_code
_entity_poly.pdbx_strand_id
1 'polypeptide(L)'
;MKMKNAPNIKFLPKDKFTEAIIFAGEDAYSHVQHWIESEGKRAWDDVPPVYLGKRQLAELERLNIVDNGRRSVRVIRAGELSEMQISTIATKLALADVKEARLFNGMFEPQPKEDWTGRLPRLKEEAERGESIVVNLPVKKREPKPEPGDELKPRVESRSDGLYWITPKVDKDSGEIINNETWLCSPLEVVGSGSDGAERYLVLRWRSPRGHEDITRAIPCADIGERDGWRSLKAGGVNVTTKSTFRAILADWLQQCGAGQEWIISHTTGWHHGAYIMPDGEVIGDPEMPILFNGRSAASSGYAVAGTAESWRNSVAYLAGGNPSMMLGVAAALSAPLIGLVGADGFGVHLFEQSSAGKTTTANIASSLWGEPDALRLTWYGTALGIANEAEAHNDSLLPLDEVGQGSSAKDVATSAYTLFNGAGKLQGAKEGGNRELKRWRTVAISTGKWILKHSWLLVELG
;
A
#
# COMPACT_ATOMS: atom_id res chain seq x y z
N MET A 1 -7.51 -29.69 7.69
CA MET A 1 -8.19 -29.09 8.86
C MET A 1 -9.69 -29.31 8.68
N LYS A 2 -10.43 -29.82 9.68
CA LYS A 2 -11.86 -30.16 9.52
C LYS A 2 -12.69 -28.86 9.55
N MET A 3 -13.41 -28.54 8.47
CA MET A 3 -14.31 -27.38 8.41
C MET A 3 -15.41 -27.50 9.49
N LYS A 4 -15.72 -26.39 10.17
CA LYS A 4 -16.83 -26.34 11.13
C LYS A 4 -18.11 -25.92 10.40
N ASN A 5 -19.27 -26.39 10.86
CA ASN A 5 -20.56 -25.94 10.32
C ASN A 5 -21.07 -24.73 11.10
N ALA A 6 -21.65 -23.77 10.39
CA ALA A 6 -22.40 -22.69 11.02
C ALA A 6 -23.58 -23.24 11.83
N PRO A 7 -24.04 -22.49 12.84
CA PRO A 7 -25.22 -22.84 13.60
C PRO A 7 -26.42 -23.12 12.69
N ASN A 8 -27.24 -24.09 13.08
CA ASN A 8 -28.46 -24.50 12.39
C ASN A 8 -28.34 -25.11 10.98
N ILE A 9 -27.15 -25.21 10.39
CA ILE A 9 -26.97 -25.91 9.09
C ILE A 9 -27.51 -27.34 9.12
N LYS A 10 -27.31 -28.04 10.23
CA LYS A 10 -27.78 -29.44 10.40
C LYS A 10 -29.30 -29.59 10.34
N PHE A 11 -30.05 -28.49 10.48
CA PHE A 11 -31.51 -28.48 10.44
C PHE A 11 -32.05 -28.08 9.07
N LEU A 12 -31.20 -27.67 8.12
CA LEU A 12 -31.64 -27.38 6.76
C LEU A 12 -32.28 -28.64 6.14
N PRO A 13 -33.39 -28.51 5.39
CA PRO A 13 -34.05 -29.64 4.76
C PRO A 13 -33.10 -30.46 3.89
N LYS A 14 -33.30 -31.79 3.88
CA LYS A 14 -32.56 -32.68 2.98
C LYS A 14 -32.83 -32.37 1.52
N ASP A 15 -34.02 -31.85 1.22
CA ASP A 15 -34.38 -31.34 -0.11
C ASP A 15 -33.59 -30.06 -0.42
N LYS A 16 -32.81 -30.09 -1.51
CA LYS A 16 -31.96 -28.98 -1.95
C LYS A 16 -32.72 -27.87 -2.67
N PHE A 17 -33.99 -28.08 -3.02
CA PHE A 17 -34.83 -27.09 -3.68
C PHE A 17 -35.48 -26.11 -2.69
N THR A 18 -35.58 -26.49 -1.42
CA THR A 18 -36.05 -25.58 -0.37
C THR A 18 -35.02 -24.47 -0.14
N GLU A 19 -35.49 -23.21 -0.12
CA GLU A 19 -34.64 -22.02 0.09
C GLU A 19 -34.00 -22.05 1.49
N ALA A 20 -32.69 -21.80 1.56
CA ALA A 20 -32.00 -21.67 2.85
C ALA A 20 -31.94 -20.20 3.27
N ILE A 21 -32.37 -19.90 4.49
CA ILE A 21 -32.35 -18.55 5.06
C ILE A 21 -31.15 -18.40 5.98
N ILE A 22 -30.34 -17.35 5.76
CA ILE A 22 -29.16 -17.00 6.53
C ILE A 22 -29.30 -15.58 7.06
N PHE A 23 -29.32 -15.39 8.38
CA PHE A 23 -29.18 -14.07 8.99
C PHE A 23 -27.70 -13.76 9.23
N ALA A 24 -27.22 -12.61 8.75
CA ALA A 24 -25.82 -12.22 8.87
C ALA A 24 -25.68 -10.80 9.41
N GLY A 25 -24.92 -10.66 10.50
CA GLY A 25 -24.66 -9.37 11.14
C GLY A 25 -24.62 -9.49 12.66
N GLU A 26 -24.32 -8.38 13.34
CA GLU A 26 -24.15 -8.36 14.80
C GLU A 26 -25.35 -8.90 15.58
N ASP A 27 -26.56 -8.68 15.07
CA ASP A 27 -27.83 -9.05 15.71
C ASP A 27 -28.44 -10.33 15.14
N ALA A 28 -27.70 -11.09 14.32
CA ALA A 28 -28.21 -12.27 13.63
C ALA A 28 -28.86 -13.32 14.55
N TYR A 29 -28.34 -13.49 15.77
CA TYR A 29 -28.92 -14.41 16.75
C TYR A 29 -30.33 -13.95 17.20
N SER A 30 -30.51 -12.67 17.49
CA SER A 30 -31.79 -12.09 17.92
C SER A 30 -32.84 -12.20 16.81
N HIS A 31 -32.45 -11.97 15.56
CA HIS A 31 -33.34 -12.14 14.41
C HIS A 31 -33.75 -13.60 14.17
N VAL A 32 -32.85 -14.56 14.41
CA VAL A 32 -33.20 -15.99 14.34
C VAL A 32 -34.16 -16.41 15.45
N GLN A 33 -33.99 -15.91 16.69
CA GLN A 33 -34.96 -16.17 17.76
C GLN A 33 -36.33 -15.62 17.39
N HIS A 34 -36.39 -14.39 16.88
CA HIS A 34 -37.64 -13.78 16.42
C HIS A 34 -38.31 -14.58 15.29
N TRP A 35 -37.53 -15.09 14.33
CA TRP A 35 -38.03 -15.97 13.28
C TRP A 35 -38.66 -17.25 13.84
N ILE A 36 -37.96 -17.94 14.74
CA ILE A 36 -38.43 -19.21 15.33
C ILE A 36 -39.70 -18.99 16.18
N GLU A 37 -39.77 -17.88 16.91
CA GLU A 37 -40.87 -17.60 17.82
C GLU A 37 -42.14 -17.10 17.09
N SER A 38 -42.00 -16.41 15.96
CA SER A 38 -43.11 -15.69 15.31
C SER A 38 -43.18 -15.86 13.79
N GLU A 39 -42.22 -15.32 13.03
CA GLU A 39 -42.33 -15.20 11.57
C GLU A 39 -42.28 -16.55 10.82
N GLY A 40 -41.44 -17.49 11.26
CA GLY A 40 -41.40 -18.85 10.72
C GLY A 40 -42.73 -19.58 10.89
N LYS A 41 -43.38 -19.44 12.05
CA LYS A 41 -44.72 -20.02 12.29
C LYS A 41 -45.80 -19.40 11.41
N ARG A 42 -45.71 -18.10 11.11
CA ARG A 42 -46.63 -17.41 10.18
C ARG A 42 -46.42 -17.85 8.73
N ALA A 43 -45.18 -18.17 8.36
CA ALA A 43 -44.80 -18.66 7.04
C ALA A 43 -44.96 -20.18 6.87
N TRP A 44 -45.41 -20.91 7.90
CA TRP A 44 -45.43 -22.38 7.96
C TRP A 44 -44.04 -23.02 7.72
N ASP A 45 -42.98 -22.31 8.15
CA ASP A 45 -41.58 -22.75 8.10
C ASP A 45 -41.04 -23.05 9.51
N ASP A 46 -40.94 -24.33 9.83
CA ASP A 46 -40.41 -24.83 11.10
C ASP A 46 -38.88 -25.02 11.09
N VAL A 47 -38.19 -24.66 10.00
CA VAL A 47 -36.73 -24.77 9.90
C VAL A 47 -36.07 -23.57 10.57
N PRO A 48 -35.21 -23.77 11.59
CA PRO A 48 -34.46 -22.67 12.20
C PRO A 48 -33.42 -22.14 11.20
N PRO A 49 -33.44 -20.83 10.88
CA PRO A 49 -32.48 -20.24 9.94
C PRO A 49 -31.04 -20.34 10.44
N VAL A 50 -30.09 -20.35 9.51
CA VAL A 50 -28.66 -20.24 9.82
C VAL A 50 -28.37 -18.82 10.28
N TYR A 51 -27.52 -18.65 11.30
CA TYR A 51 -27.07 -17.32 11.72
C TYR A 51 -25.55 -17.18 11.70
N LEU A 52 -25.11 -16.01 11.26
CA LEU A 52 -23.72 -15.57 11.23
C LEU A 52 -23.61 -14.32 12.11
N GLY A 53 -23.49 -14.52 13.43
CA GLY A 53 -23.26 -13.45 14.40
C GLY A 53 -21.78 -13.06 14.51
N LYS A 54 -21.42 -12.13 15.42
CA LYS A 54 -20.04 -11.63 15.60
C LYS A 54 -18.98 -12.73 15.63
N ARG A 55 -19.24 -13.83 16.36
CA ARG A 55 -18.31 -14.98 16.47
C ARG A 55 -18.18 -15.77 15.16
N GLN A 56 -19.28 -15.97 14.43
CA GLN A 56 -19.29 -16.71 13.17
C GLN A 56 -18.68 -15.89 12.03
N LEU A 57 -18.95 -14.58 12.00
CA LEU A 57 -18.36 -13.67 11.02
C LEU A 57 -16.84 -13.54 11.19
N ALA A 58 -16.33 -13.62 12.43
CA ALA A 58 -14.89 -13.64 12.71
C ALA A 58 -14.19 -14.95 12.27
N GLU A 59 -14.93 -16.05 12.16
CA GLU A 59 -14.40 -17.37 11.73
C GLU A 59 -14.94 -17.80 10.35
N LEU A 60 -15.48 -16.87 9.56
CA LEU A 60 -16.26 -17.15 8.35
C LEU A 60 -15.49 -17.97 7.30
N GLU A 61 -14.18 -17.75 7.18
CA GLU A 61 -13.30 -18.49 6.28
C GLU A 61 -13.22 -19.99 6.59
N ARG A 62 -13.39 -20.38 7.85
CA ARG A 62 -13.29 -21.78 8.32
C ARG A 62 -14.65 -22.42 8.59
N LEU A 63 -15.71 -21.72 8.21
CA LEU A 63 -17.10 -22.10 8.43
C LEU A 63 -17.74 -22.52 7.10
N ASN A 64 -18.46 -23.64 7.11
CA ASN A 64 -19.49 -23.93 6.13
C ASN A 64 -20.72 -23.14 6.54
N ILE A 65 -21.32 -22.38 5.63
CA ILE A 65 -22.51 -21.54 5.90
C ILE A 65 -23.78 -22.09 5.25
N VAL A 66 -23.64 -23.00 4.29
CA VAL A 66 -24.70 -23.72 3.60
C VAL A 66 -24.18 -25.12 3.26
N ASP A 67 -25.06 -26.04 2.93
CA ASP A 67 -24.71 -27.36 2.42
C ASP A 67 -24.58 -27.37 0.88
N ASN A 68 -23.69 -28.23 0.38
CA ASN A 68 -23.33 -28.25 -1.03
C ASN A 68 -24.52 -28.55 -1.96
N GLY A 69 -24.61 -27.82 -3.07
CA GLY A 69 -25.60 -28.02 -4.14
C GLY A 69 -27.01 -27.51 -3.83
N ARG A 70 -27.18 -26.64 -2.83
CA ARG A 70 -28.45 -25.98 -2.51
C ARG A 70 -28.88 -25.06 -3.66
N ARG A 71 -30.14 -25.09 -4.08
CA ARG A 71 -30.59 -24.30 -5.24
C ARG A 71 -30.66 -22.81 -4.94
N SER A 72 -31.33 -22.41 -3.85
CA SER A 72 -31.58 -21.01 -3.51
C SER A 72 -31.16 -20.68 -2.09
N VAL A 73 -30.52 -19.53 -1.90
CA VAL A 73 -30.11 -19.00 -0.61
C VAL A 73 -30.52 -17.53 -0.47
N ARG A 74 -31.15 -17.21 0.66
CA ARG A 74 -31.51 -15.86 1.06
C ARG A 74 -30.64 -15.42 2.22
N VAL A 75 -29.84 -14.38 2.00
CA VAL A 75 -29.03 -13.75 3.06
C VAL A 75 -29.75 -12.49 3.51
N ILE A 76 -30.03 -12.38 4.80
CA ILE A 76 -30.70 -11.23 5.41
C ILE A 76 -29.73 -10.55 6.36
N ARG A 77 -29.46 -9.27 6.10
CA ARG A 77 -28.64 -8.43 6.98
C ARG A 77 -29.36 -8.20 8.30
N ALA A 78 -28.68 -8.51 9.39
CA ALA A 78 -29.17 -8.40 10.77
C ALA A 78 -28.17 -7.58 11.60
N GLY A 79 -28.23 -6.24 11.47
CA GLY A 79 -27.28 -5.30 12.06
C GLY A 79 -26.14 -4.91 11.11
N GLU A 80 -24.97 -4.60 11.67
CA GLU A 80 -23.80 -4.24 10.86
C GLU A 80 -23.18 -5.46 10.17
N LEU A 81 -22.88 -5.30 8.87
CA LEU A 81 -22.20 -6.28 8.04
C LEU A 81 -21.31 -5.49 7.07
N SER A 82 -20.00 -5.76 7.08
CA SER A 82 -19.05 -5.04 6.22
C SER A 82 -19.08 -5.56 4.79
N GLU A 83 -18.69 -4.72 3.83
CA GLU A 83 -18.58 -5.12 2.40
C GLU A 83 -17.64 -6.32 2.21
N MET A 84 -16.58 -6.42 3.03
CA MET A 84 -15.70 -7.59 3.04
C MET A 84 -16.43 -8.86 3.47
N GLN A 85 -17.23 -8.80 4.55
CA GLN A 85 -18.00 -9.95 5.03
C GLN A 85 -19.07 -10.37 4.02
N ILE A 86 -19.72 -9.40 3.36
CA ILE A 86 -20.69 -9.63 2.30
C ILE A 86 -20.04 -10.41 1.15
N SER A 87 -18.89 -9.95 0.69
CA SER A 87 -18.14 -10.60 -0.39
C SER A 87 -17.68 -12.02 -0.01
N THR A 88 -17.17 -12.22 1.22
CA THR A 88 -16.82 -13.56 1.71
C THR A 88 -18.02 -14.50 1.75
N ILE A 89 -19.20 -14.02 2.18
CA ILE A 89 -20.44 -14.81 2.17
C ILE A 89 -20.79 -15.22 0.73
N ALA A 90 -20.78 -14.28 -0.22
CA ALA A 90 -21.07 -14.56 -1.62
C ALA A 90 -20.12 -15.61 -2.22
N THR A 91 -18.81 -15.48 -1.99
CA THR A 91 -17.80 -16.46 -2.44
C THR A 91 -18.01 -17.84 -1.80
N LYS A 92 -18.40 -17.90 -0.52
CA LYS A 92 -18.71 -19.17 0.15
C LYS A 92 -19.95 -19.86 -0.43
N LEU A 93 -20.97 -19.10 -0.80
CA LEU A 93 -22.14 -19.64 -1.49
C LEU A 93 -21.77 -20.18 -2.88
N ALA A 94 -20.90 -19.46 -3.61
CA ALA A 94 -20.38 -19.90 -4.90
C ALA A 94 -19.60 -21.22 -4.80
N LEU A 95 -18.67 -21.33 -3.84
CA LEU A 95 -17.90 -22.56 -3.58
C LEU A 95 -18.77 -23.74 -3.13
N ALA A 96 -19.93 -23.48 -2.53
CA ALA A 96 -20.90 -24.51 -2.15
C ALA A 96 -21.84 -24.93 -3.30
N ASP A 97 -21.58 -24.51 -4.54
CA ASP A 97 -22.40 -24.82 -5.73
C ASP A 97 -23.85 -24.32 -5.65
N VAL A 98 -24.07 -23.18 -4.98
CA VAL A 98 -25.39 -22.53 -4.95
C VAL A 98 -25.76 -21.97 -6.32
N LYS A 99 -27.02 -22.12 -6.73
CA LYS A 99 -27.50 -21.61 -8.04
C LYS A 99 -28.04 -20.20 -7.98
N GLU A 100 -28.80 -19.86 -6.95
CA GLU A 100 -29.45 -18.56 -6.77
C GLU A 100 -29.11 -18.02 -5.38
N ALA A 101 -28.62 -16.78 -5.29
CA ALA A 101 -28.27 -16.15 -4.01
C ALA A 101 -28.61 -14.65 -4.01
N ARG A 102 -29.32 -14.19 -2.98
CA ARG A 102 -29.77 -12.80 -2.86
C ARG A 102 -29.53 -12.24 -1.45
N LEU A 103 -29.10 -10.98 -1.36
CA LEU A 103 -28.93 -10.24 -0.12
C LEU A 103 -30.06 -9.24 0.10
N PHE A 104 -30.62 -9.21 1.30
CA PHE A 104 -31.65 -8.28 1.76
C PHE A 104 -31.07 -7.44 2.92
N ASN A 105 -31.39 -6.14 2.98
CA ASN A 105 -30.94 -5.25 4.06
C ASN A 105 -31.80 -5.34 5.33
N GLY A 106 -32.86 -6.15 5.31
CA GLY A 106 -33.69 -6.45 6.47
C GLY A 106 -34.74 -7.54 6.19
N MET A 107 -35.37 -8.06 7.24
CA MET A 107 -36.30 -9.21 7.15
C MET A 107 -37.58 -8.91 6.36
N PHE A 108 -38.04 -7.65 6.36
CA PHE A 108 -39.30 -7.24 5.74
C PHE A 108 -39.13 -6.53 4.39
N GLU A 109 -37.93 -6.55 3.82
CA GLU A 109 -37.67 -5.86 2.56
C GLU A 109 -38.29 -6.62 1.37
N PRO A 110 -39.08 -5.96 0.51
CA PRO A 110 -39.78 -6.61 -0.59
C PRO A 110 -38.86 -6.92 -1.79
N GLN A 111 -37.68 -6.31 -1.86
CA GLN A 111 -36.73 -6.48 -2.95
C GLN A 111 -35.32 -6.74 -2.41
N PRO A 112 -34.51 -7.59 -3.07
CA PRO A 112 -33.13 -7.79 -2.68
C PRO A 112 -32.31 -6.52 -2.93
N LYS A 113 -31.43 -6.18 -1.98
CA LYS A 113 -30.43 -5.12 -2.15
C LYS A 113 -29.42 -5.52 -3.22
N GLU A 114 -29.02 -6.80 -3.24
CA GLU A 114 -28.09 -7.35 -4.23
C GLU A 114 -28.54 -8.74 -4.69
N ASP A 115 -28.44 -9.00 -5.99
CA ASP A 115 -28.60 -10.32 -6.59
C ASP A 115 -27.24 -10.85 -7.05
N TRP A 116 -26.77 -11.93 -6.42
CA TRP A 116 -25.48 -12.53 -6.71
C TRP A 116 -25.56 -13.67 -7.72
N THR A 117 -26.76 -14.11 -8.12
CA THR A 117 -27.00 -15.27 -8.99
C THR A 117 -26.12 -15.28 -10.24
N GLY A 118 -26.00 -14.15 -10.94
CA GLY A 118 -25.16 -14.02 -12.14
C GLY A 118 -23.65 -13.99 -11.87
N ARG A 119 -23.23 -13.69 -10.64
CA ARG A 119 -21.82 -13.55 -10.23
C ARG A 119 -21.25 -14.82 -9.61
N LEU A 120 -22.09 -15.73 -9.11
CA LEU A 120 -21.65 -16.97 -8.45
C LEU A 120 -20.68 -17.83 -9.29
N PRO A 121 -20.91 -18.08 -10.60
CA PRO A 121 -19.98 -18.90 -11.39
C PRO A 121 -18.58 -18.28 -11.48
N ARG A 122 -18.52 -16.96 -11.66
CA ARG A 122 -17.27 -16.19 -11.71
C ARG A 122 -16.55 -16.20 -10.36
N LEU A 123 -17.27 -15.96 -9.26
CA LEU A 123 -16.72 -16.00 -7.91
C LEU A 123 -16.19 -17.39 -7.55
N LYS A 124 -16.85 -18.47 -8.01
CA LYS A 124 -16.37 -19.84 -7.82
C LYS A 124 -15.04 -20.06 -8.55
N GLU A 125 -14.99 -19.65 -9.82
CA GLU A 125 -13.81 -19.82 -10.67
C GLU A 125 -12.60 -19.00 -10.16
N GLU A 126 -12.83 -17.75 -9.76
CA GLU A 126 -11.82 -16.87 -9.13
C GLU A 126 -11.33 -17.45 -7.79
N ALA A 127 -12.22 -18.04 -6.99
CA ALA A 127 -11.83 -18.67 -5.72
C ALA A 127 -11.07 -19.99 -5.92
N GLU A 128 -11.41 -20.78 -6.94
CA GLU A 128 -10.70 -22.03 -7.28
C GLU A 128 -9.33 -21.77 -7.91
N ARG A 129 -9.18 -20.67 -8.69
CA ARG A 129 -7.89 -20.20 -9.22
C ARG A 129 -7.00 -19.51 -8.19
N GLY A 130 -7.53 -19.17 -7.01
CA GLY A 130 -6.81 -18.40 -5.99
C GLY A 130 -6.71 -16.89 -6.30
N GLU A 131 -7.53 -16.38 -7.23
CA GLU A 131 -7.57 -14.98 -7.70
C GLU A 131 -8.66 -14.14 -7.01
N SER A 132 -9.52 -14.75 -6.18
CA SER A 132 -10.60 -14.04 -5.49
C SER A 132 -10.04 -12.96 -4.55
N ILE A 133 -10.52 -11.73 -4.72
CA ILE A 133 -10.18 -10.48 -3.98
C ILE A 133 -10.47 -10.58 -2.47
N VAL A 134 -11.01 -11.71 -2.01
CA VAL A 134 -11.29 -11.99 -0.61
C VAL A 134 -10.77 -13.38 -0.25
N VAL A 135 -9.45 -13.54 -0.21
CA VAL A 135 -8.65 -13.97 0.96
C VAL A 135 -7.17 -13.84 0.58
N ASN A 136 -6.50 -12.82 1.13
CA ASN A 136 -5.24 -13.00 1.85
C ASN A 136 -4.98 -11.74 2.69
N LEU A 137 -5.82 -11.51 3.70
CA LEU A 137 -5.23 -11.03 4.94
C LEU A 137 -4.32 -12.16 5.44
N PRO A 138 -3.11 -11.88 5.93
CA PRO A 138 -2.25 -12.92 6.47
C PRO A 138 -2.97 -13.49 7.69
N VAL A 139 -3.67 -14.61 7.46
CA VAL A 139 -3.97 -15.55 8.52
C VAL A 139 -2.59 -15.87 9.07
N LYS A 140 -2.24 -15.28 10.23
CA LYS A 140 -1.25 -15.85 11.14
C LYS A 140 -1.50 -17.34 11.02
N LYS A 141 -0.58 -18.06 10.35
CA LYS A 141 -0.51 -19.51 10.47
C LYS A 141 -0.63 -19.69 11.97
N ARG A 142 -1.76 -20.25 12.43
CA ARG A 142 -1.72 -20.89 13.72
C ARG A 142 -0.64 -21.91 13.46
N GLU A 143 0.53 -21.66 14.05
CA GLU A 143 1.56 -22.66 14.17
C GLU A 143 0.82 -23.97 14.47
N PRO A 144 1.16 -25.06 13.76
CA PRO A 144 0.55 -26.35 14.04
C PRO A 144 0.52 -26.49 15.55
N LYS A 145 -0.66 -26.82 16.12
CA LYS A 145 -0.82 -26.96 17.56
C LYS A 145 0.39 -27.77 18.01
N PRO A 146 1.28 -27.18 18.84
CA PRO A 146 2.62 -27.73 18.95
C PRO A 146 2.44 -29.19 19.37
N GLU A 147 3.14 -30.13 18.73
CA GLU A 147 3.19 -31.45 19.33
C GLU A 147 3.63 -31.26 20.80
N PRO A 148 3.26 -32.12 21.76
CA PRO A 148 3.53 -31.86 23.18
C PRO A 148 5.00 -31.49 23.52
N GLY A 149 5.96 -31.77 22.62
CA GLY A 149 7.35 -31.31 22.70
C GLY A 149 7.68 -29.90 22.15
N ASP A 150 6.84 -29.29 21.30
CA ASP A 150 7.05 -27.96 20.72
C ASP A 150 6.55 -26.81 21.65
N GLU A 151 5.65 -27.08 22.60
CA GLU A 151 5.16 -26.07 23.56
C GLU A 151 6.29 -25.49 24.44
N LEU A 152 7.38 -26.25 24.60
CA LEU A 152 8.57 -25.89 25.37
C LEU A 152 9.64 -25.15 24.58
N LYS A 153 9.50 -25.03 23.25
CA LYS A 153 10.50 -24.34 22.44
C LYS A 153 10.40 -22.82 22.64
N PRO A 154 11.54 -22.15 22.88
CA PRO A 154 11.57 -20.70 22.88
C PRO A 154 11.13 -20.14 21.52
N ARG A 155 10.33 -19.08 21.53
CA ARG A 155 9.72 -18.52 20.33
C ARG A 155 9.52 -17.01 20.44
N VAL A 156 9.44 -16.34 19.30
CA VAL A 156 9.02 -14.94 19.23
C VAL A 156 7.51 -14.90 19.00
N GLU A 157 6.81 -14.14 19.81
CA GLU A 157 5.37 -13.95 19.73
C GLU A 157 5.05 -12.50 19.37
N SER A 158 4.26 -12.32 18.30
CA SER A 158 3.77 -11.01 17.86
C SER A 158 2.41 -10.70 18.49
N ARG A 159 2.33 -9.58 19.20
CA ARG A 159 1.13 -9.06 19.88
C ARG A 159 0.82 -7.64 19.42
N SER A 160 -0.36 -7.12 19.78
CA SER A 160 -0.79 -5.76 19.40
C SER A 160 0.09 -4.64 19.99
N ASP A 161 0.80 -4.94 21.08
CA ASP A 161 1.64 -4.03 21.85
C ASP A 161 3.16 -4.26 21.65
N GLY A 162 3.57 -5.33 20.95
CA GLY A 162 4.97 -5.55 20.63
C GLY A 162 5.32 -6.96 20.18
N LEU A 163 6.62 -7.17 19.97
CA LEU A 163 7.24 -8.48 19.79
C LEU A 163 7.90 -8.92 21.10
N TYR A 164 7.66 -10.16 21.50
CA TYR A 164 8.13 -10.74 22.76
C TYR A 164 8.86 -12.05 22.52
N TRP A 165 9.97 -12.26 23.20
CA TRP A 165 10.62 -13.55 23.31
C TRP A 165 10.04 -14.33 24.48
N ILE A 166 9.47 -15.50 24.19
CA ILE A 166 8.85 -16.37 25.18
C ILE A 166 9.78 -17.56 25.41
N THR A 167 10.17 -17.78 26.67
CA THR A 167 10.92 -18.96 27.11
C THR A 167 10.04 -19.77 28.07
N PRO A 168 9.38 -20.83 27.58
CA PRO A 168 8.59 -21.73 28.41
C PRO A 168 9.49 -22.50 29.38
N LYS A 169 9.04 -22.68 30.62
CA LYS A 169 9.68 -23.52 31.64
C LYS A 169 8.63 -24.36 32.35
N VAL A 170 8.91 -25.63 32.60
CA VAL A 170 8.04 -26.47 33.42
C VAL A 170 8.34 -26.20 34.89
N ASP A 171 7.32 -25.85 35.65
CA ASP A 171 7.40 -25.76 37.10
C ASP A 171 7.56 -27.17 37.71
N LYS A 172 8.56 -27.34 38.56
CA LYS A 172 8.97 -28.66 39.07
C LYS A 172 7.97 -29.26 40.06
N ASP A 173 7.15 -28.42 40.70
CA ASP A 173 6.23 -28.83 41.76
C ASP A 173 4.79 -29.00 41.25
N SER A 174 4.35 -28.15 40.31
CA SER A 174 2.99 -28.18 39.74
C SER A 174 2.90 -28.86 38.37
N GLY A 175 4.01 -28.99 37.64
CA GLY A 175 4.03 -29.48 36.25
C GLY A 175 3.45 -28.48 35.24
N GLU A 176 3.10 -27.26 35.66
CA GLU A 176 2.58 -26.22 34.78
C GLU A 176 3.69 -25.56 33.95
N ILE A 177 3.36 -25.14 32.73
CA ILE A 177 4.29 -24.42 31.85
C ILE A 177 4.22 -22.92 32.16
N ILE A 178 5.28 -22.38 32.77
CA ILE A 178 5.48 -20.95 33.00
C ILE A 178 6.16 -20.34 31.77
N ASN A 179 5.48 -19.40 31.12
CA ASN A 179 6.02 -18.66 29.98
C ASN A 179 6.73 -17.39 30.46
N ASN A 180 8.05 -17.44 30.56
CA ASN A 180 8.84 -16.24 30.84
C ASN A 180 8.94 -15.38 29.59
N GLU A 181 8.40 -14.17 29.64
CA GLU A 181 8.42 -13.24 28.52
C GLU A 181 9.48 -12.15 28.66
N THR A 182 10.08 -11.77 27.54
CA THR A 182 10.98 -10.62 27.45
C THR A 182 10.66 -9.81 26.21
N TRP A 183 10.40 -8.52 26.39
CA TRP A 183 10.10 -7.60 25.29
C TRP A 183 11.31 -7.41 24.35
N LEU A 184 11.05 -7.47 23.03
CA LEU A 184 12.05 -7.31 21.97
C LEU A 184 11.94 -5.94 21.30
N CYS A 185 10.75 -5.58 20.80
CA CYS A 185 10.50 -4.30 20.16
C CYS A 185 9.01 -3.93 20.15
N SER A 186 8.70 -2.69 19.78
CA SER A 186 7.34 -2.23 19.49
C SER A 186 6.76 -3.03 18.31
N PRO A 187 5.44 -2.96 18.05
CA PRO A 187 4.81 -3.72 16.97
C PRO A 187 5.53 -3.51 15.63
N LEU A 188 5.94 -4.62 15.02
CA LEU A 188 6.70 -4.68 13.78
C LEU A 188 6.28 -5.92 13.01
N GLU A 189 6.01 -5.75 11.73
CA GLU A 189 5.59 -6.82 10.82
C GLU A 189 6.59 -6.95 9.67
N VAL A 190 6.94 -8.19 9.33
CA VAL A 190 7.65 -8.50 8.08
C VAL A 190 6.60 -8.74 7.01
N VAL A 191 6.41 -7.79 6.10
CA VAL A 191 5.36 -7.85 5.06
C VAL A 191 5.85 -8.50 3.77
N GLY A 192 7.17 -8.63 3.58
CA GLY A 192 7.73 -9.28 2.40
C GLY A 192 9.23 -9.10 2.26
N SER A 193 9.75 -9.48 1.10
CA SER A 193 11.12 -9.23 0.67
C SER A 193 11.12 -8.70 -0.75
N GLY A 194 12.19 -8.02 -1.13
CA GLY A 194 12.35 -7.59 -2.50
C GLY A 194 13.82 -7.42 -2.85
N SER A 195 14.08 -7.09 -4.10
CA SER A 195 15.41 -6.71 -4.57
C SER A 195 15.29 -5.54 -5.52
N ASP A 196 16.31 -4.69 -5.52
CA ASP A 196 16.51 -3.64 -6.52
C ASP A 196 17.45 -4.09 -7.65
N GLY A 197 17.81 -5.38 -7.70
CA GLY A 197 18.78 -5.95 -8.64
C GLY A 197 20.22 -5.98 -8.14
N ALA A 198 20.58 -5.13 -7.16
CA ALA A 198 21.92 -5.07 -6.58
C ALA A 198 21.97 -5.74 -5.20
N GLU A 199 20.98 -5.48 -4.35
CA GLU A 199 20.88 -6.04 -3.01
C GLU A 199 19.47 -6.57 -2.72
N ARG A 200 19.36 -7.38 -1.66
CA ARG A 200 18.08 -7.93 -1.19
C ARG A 200 17.64 -7.16 0.05
N TYR A 201 16.35 -6.94 0.16
CA TYR A 201 15.71 -6.17 1.22
C TYR A 201 14.66 -7.00 1.94
N LEU A 202 14.51 -6.75 3.24
CA LEU A 202 13.28 -7.08 3.97
C LEU A 202 12.36 -5.86 3.97
N VAL A 203 11.10 -6.08 3.63
CA VAL A 203 10.06 -5.05 3.70
C VAL A 203 9.36 -5.18 5.04
N LEU A 204 9.48 -4.13 5.84
CA LEU A 204 8.98 -4.08 7.20
C LEU A 204 7.90 -3.00 7.31
N ARG A 205 6.87 -3.28 8.12
CA ARG A 205 5.77 -2.36 8.41
C ARG A 205 5.59 -2.16 9.91
N TRP A 206 5.39 -0.91 10.33
CA TRP A 206 5.09 -0.56 11.71
C TRP A 206 4.25 0.71 11.78
N ARG A 207 3.54 0.92 12.88
CA ARG A 207 2.76 2.14 13.08
C ARG A 207 3.66 3.32 13.43
N SER A 208 3.36 4.47 12.81
CA SER A 208 3.99 5.74 13.17
C SER A 208 3.77 6.06 14.65
N PRO A 209 4.80 6.49 15.42
CA PRO A 209 4.61 6.95 16.79
C PRO A 209 3.80 8.25 16.90
N ARG A 210 3.67 9.01 15.82
CA ARG A 210 3.05 10.34 15.77
C ARG A 210 1.67 10.36 15.10
N GLY A 211 1.18 9.22 14.63
CA GLY A 211 -0.09 9.13 13.89
C GLY A 211 -0.65 7.73 13.84
N HIS A 212 -1.76 7.56 13.12
CA HIS A 212 -2.42 6.26 12.92
C HIS A 212 -1.98 5.53 11.64
N GLU A 213 -1.04 6.10 10.89
CA GLU A 213 -0.58 5.57 9.62
C GLU A 213 0.51 4.51 9.81
N ASP A 214 0.47 3.50 8.94
CA ASP A 214 1.50 2.47 8.84
C ASP A 214 2.65 2.98 7.97
N ILE A 215 3.87 2.91 8.50
CA ILE A 215 5.11 3.17 7.77
C ILE A 215 5.59 1.83 7.22
N THR A 216 5.77 1.76 5.89
CA THR A 216 6.40 0.61 5.22
C THR A 216 7.79 1.02 4.72
N ARG A 217 8.83 0.24 4.99
CA ARG A 217 10.20 0.48 4.51
C ARG A 217 10.91 -0.80 4.11
N ALA A 218 11.79 -0.68 3.11
CA ALA A 218 12.78 -1.68 2.77
C ALA A 218 14.05 -1.45 3.58
N ILE A 219 14.52 -2.49 4.28
CA ILE A 219 15.80 -2.50 5.00
C ILE A 219 16.70 -3.52 4.31
N PRO A 220 17.93 -3.16 3.88
CA PRO A 220 18.86 -4.12 3.28
C PRO A 220 19.04 -5.33 4.20
N CYS A 221 18.98 -6.53 3.65
CA CYS A 221 19.19 -7.76 4.43
C CYS A 221 20.57 -7.76 5.11
N ALA A 222 21.58 -7.15 4.48
CA ALA A 222 22.92 -6.98 5.03
C ALA A 222 22.97 -6.10 6.29
N ASP A 223 21.96 -5.25 6.49
CA ASP A 223 21.87 -4.35 7.64
C ASP A 223 21.06 -4.97 8.81
N ILE A 224 20.38 -6.09 8.59
CA ILE A 224 19.54 -6.72 9.61
C ILE A 224 20.42 -7.31 10.71
N GLY A 225 20.22 -6.84 11.94
CA GLY A 225 21.08 -7.19 13.08
C GLY A 225 22.27 -6.27 13.28
N GLU A 226 22.59 -5.45 12.29
CA GLU A 226 23.73 -4.54 12.29
C GLU A 226 23.38 -3.14 12.84
N ARG A 227 24.42 -2.36 13.14
CA ARG A 227 24.28 -1.00 13.71
C ARG A 227 23.38 -0.12 12.85
N ASP A 228 23.53 -0.18 11.52
CA ASP A 228 22.82 0.67 10.58
C ASP A 228 21.35 0.26 10.41
N GLY A 229 21.03 -1.04 10.38
CA GLY A 229 19.65 -1.51 10.40
C GLY A 229 18.91 -1.11 11.68
N TRP A 230 19.53 -1.29 12.85
CA TRP A 230 18.94 -0.82 14.12
C TRP A 230 18.77 0.69 14.17
N ARG A 231 19.70 1.45 13.57
CA ARG A 231 19.59 2.90 13.48
C ARG A 231 18.40 3.30 12.59
N SER A 232 18.22 2.63 11.45
CA SER A 232 17.13 2.89 10.51
C SER A 232 15.76 2.64 11.16
N LEU A 233 15.59 1.50 11.83
CA LEU A 233 14.35 1.16 12.55
C LEU A 233 14.01 2.18 13.63
N LYS A 234 14.98 2.54 14.49
CA LYS A 234 14.77 3.53 15.55
C LYS A 234 14.48 4.93 15.00
N ALA A 235 15.15 5.33 13.92
CA ALA A 235 14.87 6.60 13.25
C ALA A 235 13.46 6.63 12.64
N GLY A 236 12.94 5.48 12.22
CA GLY A 236 11.56 5.30 11.79
C GLY A 236 10.52 5.25 12.92
N GLY A 237 10.96 5.25 14.19
CA GLY A 237 10.07 5.23 15.35
C GLY A 237 9.87 3.87 16.00
N VAL A 238 10.56 2.82 15.55
CA VAL A 238 10.51 1.49 16.17
C VAL A 238 11.35 1.48 17.45
N ASN A 239 10.72 1.20 18.58
CA ASN A 239 11.44 1.01 19.83
C ASN A 239 12.00 -0.41 19.88
N VAL A 240 13.29 -0.56 20.15
CA VAL A 240 13.98 -1.87 20.19
C VAL A 240 14.71 -2.03 21.52
N THR A 241 14.70 -3.24 22.07
CA THR A 241 15.42 -3.62 23.30
C THR A 241 16.88 -3.19 23.27
N THR A 242 17.45 -2.90 24.45
CA THR A 242 18.86 -2.49 24.60
C THR A 242 19.81 -3.67 24.82
N LYS A 243 19.27 -4.83 25.16
CA LYS A 243 20.04 -6.03 25.48
C LYS A 243 20.53 -6.72 24.20
N SER A 244 21.84 -6.92 24.07
CA SER A 244 22.47 -7.48 22.87
C SER A 244 21.95 -8.87 22.50
N THR A 245 21.80 -9.77 23.47
CA THR A 245 21.28 -11.13 23.25
C THR A 245 19.90 -11.12 22.60
N PHE A 246 19.01 -10.24 23.06
CA PHE A 246 17.64 -10.16 22.55
C PHE A 246 17.57 -9.44 21.19
N ARG A 247 18.51 -8.54 20.90
CA ARG A 247 18.66 -7.99 19.53
C ARG A 247 19.08 -9.06 18.53
N ALA A 248 20.00 -9.94 18.90
CA ALA A 248 20.41 -11.06 18.04
C ALA A 248 19.20 -11.96 17.73
N ILE A 249 18.43 -12.34 18.75
CA ILE A 249 17.19 -13.12 18.58
C ILE A 249 16.21 -12.40 17.64
N LEU A 250 16.02 -11.08 17.81
CA LEU A 250 15.14 -10.30 16.94
C LEU A 250 15.66 -10.26 15.48
N ALA A 251 16.97 -10.13 15.27
CA ALA A 251 17.56 -10.16 13.95
C ALA A 251 17.38 -11.52 13.25
N ASP A 252 17.61 -12.61 13.99
CA ASP A 252 17.39 -13.97 13.49
C ASP A 252 15.92 -14.18 13.12
N TRP A 253 15.00 -13.72 13.97
CA TRP A 253 13.57 -13.77 13.71
C TRP A 253 13.18 -12.96 12.46
N LEU A 254 13.69 -11.74 12.30
CA LEU A 254 13.41 -10.91 11.13
C LEU A 254 13.86 -11.59 9.82
N GLN A 255 15.03 -12.23 9.82
CA GLN A 255 15.54 -12.95 8.64
C GLN A 255 14.78 -14.25 8.34
N GLN A 256 14.31 -14.95 9.38
CA GLN A 256 13.62 -16.23 9.23
C GLN A 256 12.11 -16.11 9.02
N CYS A 257 11.52 -14.96 9.40
CA CYS A 257 10.13 -14.67 9.10
C CYS A 257 9.95 -14.64 7.58
N GLY A 258 9.56 -15.79 7.04
CA GLY A 258 9.46 -16.03 5.61
C GLY A 258 8.71 -14.88 4.93
N ALA A 259 9.44 -14.15 4.11
CA ALA A 259 8.91 -13.11 3.25
C ALA A 259 7.94 -13.77 2.25
N GLY A 260 6.66 -13.85 2.62
CA GLY A 260 5.65 -14.55 1.82
C GLY A 260 5.28 -13.81 0.55
N GLN A 261 5.46 -12.48 0.53
CA GLN A 261 5.19 -11.62 -0.60
C GLN A 261 6.51 -11.07 -1.15
N GLU A 262 6.72 -11.21 -2.46
CA GLU A 262 7.81 -10.53 -3.16
C GLU A 262 7.37 -9.10 -3.52
N TRP A 263 8.27 -8.15 -3.32
CA TRP A 263 8.10 -6.73 -3.58
C TRP A 263 9.12 -6.26 -4.61
N ILE A 264 8.70 -5.32 -5.46
CA ILE A 264 9.61 -4.60 -6.34
C ILE A 264 10.13 -3.39 -5.57
N ILE A 265 11.45 -3.27 -5.44
CA ILE A 265 12.09 -2.13 -4.77
C ILE A 265 12.67 -1.22 -5.85
N SER A 266 12.15 0.01 -5.93
CA SER A 266 12.64 1.01 -6.88
C SER A 266 13.28 2.20 -6.18
N HIS A 267 14.41 2.67 -6.71
CA HIS A 267 15.06 3.92 -6.28
C HIS A 267 14.67 5.12 -7.14
N THR A 268 13.83 4.90 -8.16
CA THR A 268 13.37 5.94 -9.09
C THR A 268 11.86 6.02 -9.08
N THR A 269 11.34 7.22 -9.33
CA THR A 269 9.90 7.45 -9.50
C THR A 269 9.45 7.17 -10.93
N GLY A 270 8.19 7.42 -11.25
CA GLY A 270 7.66 7.27 -12.59
C GLY A 270 6.98 5.93 -12.82
N TRP A 271 6.90 5.51 -14.09
CA TRP A 271 6.20 4.28 -14.46
C TRP A 271 7.03 3.03 -14.15
N HIS A 272 6.48 2.16 -13.30
CA HIS A 272 7.06 0.88 -12.92
C HIS A 272 5.96 -0.18 -12.91
N HIS A 273 6.12 -1.25 -13.70
CA HIS A 273 5.28 -2.44 -13.65
C HIS A 273 3.76 -2.18 -13.65
N GLY A 274 3.29 -1.24 -14.48
CA GLY A 274 1.87 -0.91 -14.62
C GLY A 274 1.33 0.09 -13.59
N ALA A 275 2.16 0.59 -12.67
CA ALA A 275 1.82 1.65 -11.73
C ALA A 275 2.76 2.85 -11.87
N TYR A 276 2.34 3.99 -11.34
CA TYR A 276 3.13 5.22 -11.31
C TYR A 276 3.55 5.53 -9.87
N ILE A 277 4.85 5.68 -9.64
CA ILE A 277 5.43 6.01 -8.33
C ILE A 277 5.66 7.52 -8.25
N MET A 278 5.09 8.17 -7.24
CA MET A 278 5.31 9.58 -6.96
C MET A 278 6.56 9.82 -6.09
N PRO A 279 7.17 11.03 -6.09
CA PRO A 279 8.38 11.34 -5.32
C PRO A 279 8.25 11.37 -3.79
N ASP A 280 7.02 11.37 -3.28
CA ASP A 280 6.71 11.11 -1.87
C ASP A 280 6.58 9.61 -1.53
N GLY A 281 6.60 8.76 -2.56
CA GLY A 281 6.46 7.31 -2.45
C GLY A 281 5.03 6.79 -2.62
N GLU A 282 4.05 7.65 -2.88
CA GLU A 282 2.70 7.20 -3.24
C GLU A 282 2.75 6.39 -4.55
N VAL A 283 1.99 5.30 -4.62
CA VAL A 283 1.88 4.45 -5.81
C VAL A 283 0.47 4.56 -6.35
N ILE A 284 0.35 5.06 -7.58
CA ILE A 284 -0.90 5.24 -8.31
C ILE A 284 -1.08 4.08 -9.30
N GLY A 285 -2.16 3.33 -9.15
CA GLY A 285 -2.46 2.14 -9.96
C GLY A 285 -2.33 0.84 -9.18
N ASP A 286 -2.62 -0.27 -9.84
CA ASP A 286 -2.69 -1.61 -9.24
C ASP A 286 -1.62 -2.53 -9.86
N PRO A 287 -0.36 -2.47 -9.39
CA PRO A 287 0.70 -3.34 -9.92
C PRO A 287 0.46 -4.79 -9.47
N GLU A 288 0.81 -5.76 -10.32
CA GLU A 288 0.67 -7.20 -10.00
C GLU A 288 1.47 -7.60 -8.76
N MET A 289 2.62 -6.95 -8.54
CA MET A 289 3.45 -7.11 -7.35
C MET A 289 3.54 -5.78 -6.62
N PRO A 290 3.43 -5.75 -5.28
CA PRO A 290 3.60 -4.53 -4.51
C PRO A 290 4.94 -3.86 -4.80
N ILE A 291 4.90 -2.55 -5.04
CA ILE A 291 6.09 -1.75 -5.32
C ILE A 291 6.36 -0.84 -4.13
N LEU A 292 7.62 -0.72 -3.76
CA LEU A 292 8.06 0.23 -2.74
C LEU A 292 9.14 1.14 -3.31
N PHE A 293 8.89 2.44 -3.19
CA PHE A 293 9.90 3.45 -3.45
C PHE A 293 10.88 3.52 -2.27
N ASN A 294 12.15 3.26 -2.54
CA ASN A 294 13.26 3.36 -1.58
C ASN A 294 14.20 4.54 -1.89
N GLY A 295 13.81 5.41 -2.84
CA GLY A 295 14.49 6.67 -3.08
C GLY A 295 14.19 7.73 -2.02
N ARG A 296 14.82 8.89 -2.15
CA ARG A 296 14.57 10.06 -1.29
C ARG A 296 14.59 11.32 -2.13
N SER A 297 13.55 12.13 -2.03
CA SER A 297 13.56 13.53 -2.48
C SER A 297 13.51 14.47 -1.28
N ALA A 298 14.28 15.55 -1.35
CA ALA A 298 14.17 16.67 -0.41
C ALA A 298 12.79 17.36 -0.47
N ALA A 299 12.08 17.24 -1.60
CA ALA A 299 10.77 17.84 -1.85
C ALA A 299 9.58 16.92 -1.50
N SER A 300 9.83 15.71 -0.97
CA SER A 300 8.78 14.71 -0.69
C SER A 300 7.60 15.24 0.13
N SER A 301 7.85 16.09 1.14
CA SER A 301 6.77 16.68 1.95
C SER A 301 5.92 17.74 1.23
N GLY A 302 6.36 18.19 0.05
CA GLY A 302 5.63 19.16 -0.78
C GLY A 302 4.52 18.53 -1.61
N TYR A 303 4.53 17.21 -1.81
CA TYR A 303 3.44 16.48 -2.46
C TYR A 303 2.26 16.40 -1.49
N ALA A 304 1.30 17.28 -1.69
CA ALA A 304 0.13 17.42 -0.83
C ALA A 304 -1.07 17.91 -1.64
N VAL A 305 -2.24 17.32 -1.39
CA VAL A 305 -3.47 17.70 -2.08
C VAL A 305 -4.16 18.83 -1.33
N ALA A 306 -4.40 19.95 -2.02
CA ALA A 306 -5.21 21.06 -1.52
C ALA A 306 -6.32 21.42 -2.51
N GLY A 307 -7.57 21.29 -2.08
CA GLY A 307 -8.75 21.56 -2.91
C GLY A 307 -9.12 20.39 -3.83
N THR A 308 -9.64 20.70 -5.02
CA THR A 308 -10.08 19.71 -6.01
C THR A 308 -9.60 20.10 -7.40
N ALA A 309 -9.52 19.12 -8.32
CA ALA A 309 -9.16 19.39 -9.71
C ALA A 309 -10.15 20.38 -10.39
N GLU A 310 -11.42 20.34 -10.01
CA GLU A 310 -12.41 21.33 -10.48
C GLU A 310 -12.11 22.74 -9.98
N SER A 311 -11.83 22.88 -8.68
CA SER A 311 -11.44 24.16 -8.09
C SER A 311 -10.18 24.72 -8.75
N TRP A 312 -9.16 23.88 -8.97
CA TRP A 312 -7.92 24.30 -9.65
C TRP A 312 -8.18 24.78 -11.09
N ARG A 313 -9.04 24.07 -11.85
CA ARG A 313 -9.44 24.50 -13.20
C ARG A 313 -10.16 25.84 -13.19
N ASN A 314 -11.10 26.03 -12.26
CA ASN A 314 -11.93 27.23 -12.18
C ASN A 314 -11.20 28.44 -11.56
N SER A 315 -10.00 28.25 -11.02
CA SER A 315 -9.19 29.31 -10.41
C SER A 315 -7.85 29.49 -11.14
N VAL A 316 -6.89 28.60 -10.92
CA VAL A 316 -5.53 28.69 -11.46
C VAL A 316 -5.52 28.57 -12.98
N ALA A 317 -6.14 27.52 -13.54
CA ALA A 317 -6.13 27.30 -14.98
C ALA A 317 -6.90 28.39 -15.74
N TYR A 318 -8.02 28.84 -15.19
CA TYR A 318 -8.83 29.92 -15.75
C TYR A 318 -8.01 31.22 -15.88
N LEU A 319 -7.23 31.57 -14.86
CA LEU A 319 -6.37 32.77 -14.87
C LEU A 319 -5.14 32.61 -15.77
N ALA A 320 -4.60 31.38 -15.90
CA ALA A 320 -3.49 31.09 -16.81
C ALA A 320 -3.91 31.11 -18.29
N GLY A 321 -5.20 30.94 -18.58
CA GLY A 321 -5.76 30.91 -19.93
C GLY A 321 -5.44 32.17 -20.73
N GLY A 322 -4.87 32.00 -21.93
CA GLY A 322 -4.50 33.10 -22.81
C GLY A 322 -3.11 33.70 -22.54
N ASN A 323 -2.43 33.32 -21.46
CA ASN A 323 -1.02 33.64 -21.24
C ASN A 323 -0.12 32.49 -21.75
N PRO A 324 0.64 32.67 -22.85
CA PRO A 324 1.42 31.58 -23.44
C PRO A 324 2.43 30.94 -22.49
N SER A 325 3.08 31.75 -21.64
CA SER A 325 4.10 31.28 -20.70
C SER A 325 3.51 30.43 -19.58
N MET A 326 2.39 30.87 -19.00
CA MET A 326 1.67 30.10 -17.98
C MET A 326 1.08 28.81 -18.56
N MET A 327 0.49 28.88 -19.75
CA MET A 327 -0.01 27.71 -20.47
C MET A 327 1.10 26.71 -20.78
N LEU A 328 2.29 27.19 -21.18
CA LEU A 328 3.46 26.35 -21.40
C LEU A 328 3.93 25.67 -20.11
N GLY A 329 3.95 26.40 -18.98
CA GLY A 329 4.28 25.82 -17.67
C GLY A 329 3.34 24.67 -17.28
N VAL A 330 2.02 24.88 -17.45
CA VAL A 330 1.00 23.85 -17.23
C VAL A 330 1.21 22.66 -18.16
N ALA A 331 1.44 22.90 -19.45
CA ALA A 331 1.64 21.85 -20.43
C ALA A 331 2.90 21.02 -20.13
N ALA A 332 4.01 21.67 -19.74
CA ALA A 332 5.24 20.99 -19.34
C ALA A 332 5.00 20.09 -18.12
N ALA A 333 4.34 20.59 -17.07
CA ALA A 333 4.02 19.80 -15.89
C ALA A 333 3.15 18.57 -16.19
N LEU A 334 2.11 18.72 -17.03
CA LEU A 334 1.23 17.62 -17.42
C LEU A 334 1.91 16.62 -18.37
N SER A 335 2.92 17.07 -19.14
CA SER A 335 3.68 16.19 -20.03
C SER A 335 4.64 15.26 -19.29
N ALA A 336 5.04 15.61 -18.06
CA ALA A 336 6.05 14.87 -17.30
C ALA A 336 5.73 13.37 -17.09
N PRO A 337 4.52 12.96 -16.67
CA PRO A 337 4.18 11.53 -16.58
C PRO A 337 4.03 10.88 -17.96
N LEU A 338 3.95 11.65 -19.04
CA LEU A 338 3.73 11.11 -20.39
C LEU A 338 5.02 10.84 -21.16
N ILE A 339 6.12 11.56 -20.87
CA ILE A 339 7.37 11.43 -21.64
C ILE A 339 7.86 9.99 -21.67
N GLY A 340 7.73 9.26 -20.57
CA GLY A 340 8.16 7.88 -20.50
C GLY A 340 7.31 6.90 -21.28
N LEU A 341 6.00 7.17 -21.37
CA LEU A 341 5.04 6.35 -22.12
C LEU A 341 5.19 6.51 -23.63
N VAL A 342 5.55 7.71 -24.08
CA VAL A 342 5.75 8.01 -25.51
C VAL A 342 7.19 7.77 -25.97
N GLY A 343 8.08 7.35 -25.07
CA GLY A 343 9.49 7.12 -25.38
C GLY A 343 10.27 8.40 -25.72
N ALA A 344 9.84 9.55 -25.20
CA ALA A 344 10.53 10.82 -25.37
C ALA A 344 11.63 11.00 -24.31
N ASP A 345 12.64 11.79 -24.67
CA ASP A 345 13.67 12.23 -23.73
C ASP A 345 13.12 13.30 -22.77
N GLY A 346 13.76 13.42 -21.61
CA GLY A 346 13.51 14.54 -20.71
C GLY A 346 13.92 15.88 -21.33
N PHE A 347 13.21 16.95 -21.00
CA PHE A 347 13.49 18.29 -21.50
C PHE A 347 13.28 19.35 -20.42
N GLY A 348 13.85 20.53 -20.63
CA GLY A 348 13.74 21.64 -19.71
C GLY A 348 13.10 22.86 -20.35
N VAL A 349 12.25 23.56 -19.60
CA VAL A 349 11.78 24.91 -19.92
C VAL A 349 12.45 25.90 -18.98
N HIS A 350 13.25 26.82 -19.52
CA HIS A 350 13.89 27.86 -18.73
C HIS A 350 13.24 29.23 -19.00
N LEU A 351 12.61 29.76 -17.95
CA LEU A 351 11.97 31.07 -17.92
C LEU A 351 13.01 32.11 -17.47
N PHE A 352 13.38 33.02 -18.35
CA PHE A 352 14.36 34.07 -18.06
C PHE A 352 13.80 35.45 -18.37
N GLU A 353 14.06 36.40 -17.46
CA GLU A 353 13.75 37.84 -17.60
C GLU A 353 14.29 38.60 -16.37
N GLN A 354 14.21 39.93 -16.34
CA GLN A 354 14.35 40.74 -15.13
C GLN A 354 13.36 40.32 -14.02
N SER A 355 13.68 40.70 -12.77
CA SER A 355 12.79 40.43 -11.62
C SER A 355 11.39 40.98 -11.86
N SER A 356 10.38 40.33 -11.26
CA SER A 356 8.95 40.71 -11.34
C SER A 356 8.24 40.45 -12.66
N ALA A 357 8.86 39.77 -13.63
CA ALA A 357 8.22 39.39 -14.90
C ALA A 357 7.30 38.15 -14.85
N GLY A 358 7.02 37.59 -13.67
CA GLY A 358 6.11 36.43 -13.54
C GLY A 358 6.73 35.04 -13.74
N LYS A 359 8.07 34.91 -13.73
CA LYS A 359 8.79 33.61 -13.82
C LYS A 359 8.40 32.65 -12.71
N THR A 360 8.58 33.07 -11.46
CA THR A 360 8.27 32.25 -10.28
C THR A 360 6.77 31.96 -10.22
N THR A 361 5.91 32.90 -10.62
CA THR A 361 4.47 32.66 -10.73
C THR A 361 4.16 31.52 -11.72
N THR A 362 4.78 31.53 -12.89
CA THR A 362 4.62 30.48 -13.90
C THR A 362 5.10 29.12 -13.39
N ALA A 363 6.27 29.09 -12.74
CA ALA A 363 6.81 27.87 -12.14
C ALA A 363 5.91 27.34 -10.99
N ASN A 364 5.32 28.24 -10.19
CA ASN A 364 4.41 27.88 -9.12
C ASN A 364 3.09 27.33 -9.66
N ILE A 365 2.55 27.92 -10.74
CA ILE A 365 1.36 27.40 -11.43
C ILE A 365 1.62 25.95 -11.87
N ALA A 366 2.76 25.69 -12.50
CA ALA A 366 3.13 24.35 -12.94
C ALA A 366 3.30 23.36 -11.77
N SER A 367 3.97 23.79 -10.69
CA SER A 367 4.20 22.96 -9.49
C SER A 367 2.91 22.68 -8.72
N SER A 368 1.93 23.59 -8.76
CA SER A 368 0.64 23.43 -8.07
C SER A 368 -0.22 22.27 -8.58
N LEU A 369 0.11 21.70 -9.75
CA LEU A 369 -0.51 20.46 -10.24
C LEU A 369 -0.08 19.23 -9.42
N TRP A 370 1.08 19.29 -8.77
CA TRP A 370 1.71 18.17 -8.06
C TRP A 370 1.63 18.31 -6.54
N GLY A 371 1.57 19.54 -6.03
CA GLY A 371 1.53 19.78 -4.60
C GLY A 371 1.78 21.25 -4.26
N GLU A 372 2.32 21.51 -3.07
CA GLU A 372 2.57 22.87 -2.61
C GLU A 372 3.84 23.47 -3.25
N PRO A 373 3.73 24.53 -4.08
CA PRO A 373 4.86 25.03 -4.85
C PRO A 373 6.09 25.42 -4.04
N ASP A 374 5.93 26.06 -2.89
CA ASP A 374 7.08 26.50 -2.08
C ASP A 374 7.84 25.32 -1.47
N ALA A 375 7.14 24.24 -1.11
CA ALA A 375 7.74 23.03 -0.56
C ALA A 375 8.34 22.12 -1.63
N LEU A 376 7.81 22.17 -2.86
CA LEU A 376 8.32 21.43 -4.02
C LEU A 376 9.54 22.11 -4.66
N ARG A 377 9.72 23.41 -4.45
CA ARG A 377 10.77 24.20 -5.10
C ARG A 377 12.16 23.75 -4.68
N LEU A 378 12.94 23.29 -5.65
CA LEU A 378 14.36 22.98 -5.49
C LEU A 378 15.22 24.14 -6.02
N THR A 379 16.50 24.14 -5.65
CA THR A 379 17.46 25.17 -6.06
C THR A 379 18.59 24.58 -6.91
N TRP A 380 19.13 25.40 -7.81
CA TRP A 380 20.38 25.09 -8.51
C TRP A 380 21.61 25.11 -7.60
N TYR A 381 21.50 25.66 -6.40
CA TYR A 381 22.57 25.68 -5.41
C TYR A 381 22.77 24.29 -4.80
N GLY A 382 23.49 23.45 -5.52
CA GLY A 382 23.78 22.08 -5.16
C GLY A 382 24.92 21.48 -5.98
N THR A 383 25.41 20.32 -5.54
CA THR A 383 26.38 19.56 -6.32
C THR A 383 25.69 18.87 -7.50
N ALA A 384 26.42 18.59 -8.58
CA ALA A 384 25.89 17.82 -9.71
C ALA A 384 25.35 16.43 -9.29
N LEU A 385 25.91 15.83 -8.23
CA LEU A 385 25.40 14.60 -7.65
C LEU A 385 24.07 14.81 -6.92
N GLY A 386 23.92 15.90 -6.17
CA GLY A 386 22.65 16.26 -5.53
C GLY A 386 21.52 16.46 -6.54
N ILE A 387 21.81 17.18 -7.63
CA ILE A 387 20.84 17.38 -8.72
C ILE A 387 20.50 16.06 -9.43
N ALA A 388 21.49 15.18 -9.66
CA ALA A 388 21.24 13.86 -10.22
C ALA A 388 20.33 13.01 -9.32
N ASN A 389 20.55 13.02 -8.00
CA ASN A 389 19.69 12.30 -7.05
C ASN A 389 18.24 12.83 -7.06
N GLU A 390 18.06 14.16 -7.14
CA GLU A 390 16.71 14.72 -7.27
C GLU A 390 16.08 14.39 -8.63
N ALA A 391 16.87 14.32 -9.70
CA ALA A 391 16.37 13.90 -11.01
C ALA A 391 15.94 12.42 -11.04
N GLU A 392 16.66 11.54 -10.35
CA GLU A 392 16.26 10.14 -10.13
C GLU A 392 14.94 10.04 -9.36
N ALA A 393 14.80 10.87 -8.32
CA ALA A 393 13.57 10.97 -7.54
C ALA A 393 12.43 11.67 -8.29
N HIS A 394 12.68 12.27 -9.46
CA HIS A 394 11.67 12.88 -10.34
C HIS A 394 11.68 12.27 -11.76
N ASN A 395 12.01 10.98 -11.87
CA ASN A 395 11.89 10.24 -13.12
C ASN A 395 10.42 10.16 -13.55
N ASP A 396 10.15 10.45 -14.82
CA ASP A 396 8.81 10.67 -15.40
C ASP A 396 7.96 11.70 -14.61
N SER A 397 8.60 12.65 -13.91
CA SER A 397 7.92 13.67 -13.10
C SER A 397 8.46 15.08 -13.37
N LEU A 398 7.75 16.10 -12.88
CA LEU A 398 8.15 17.50 -12.96
C LEU A 398 9.25 17.81 -11.94
N LEU A 399 10.33 18.45 -12.38
CA LEU A 399 11.41 18.93 -11.51
C LEU A 399 11.48 20.47 -11.51
N PRO A 400 10.91 21.16 -10.51
CA PRO A 400 10.97 22.62 -10.43
C PRO A 400 12.30 23.10 -9.80
N LEU A 401 13.07 23.90 -10.55
CA LEU A 401 14.40 24.42 -10.16
C LEU A 401 14.46 25.96 -10.22
N ASP A 402 14.38 26.61 -9.07
CA ASP A 402 14.32 28.07 -8.98
C ASP A 402 15.71 28.73 -8.88
N GLU A 403 15.75 29.99 -9.34
CA GLU A 403 16.85 30.95 -9.17
C GLU A 403 18.24 30.49 -9.63
N VAL A 404 18.40 30.32 -10.94
CA VAL A 404 19.74 30.29 -11.55
C VAL A 404 20.48 31.60 -11.24
N GLY A 405 21.53 31.53 -10.41
CA GLY A 405 22.43 32.65 -10.12
C GLY A 405 22.65 32.99 -8.64
N GLN A 406 21.96 32.35 -7.70
CA GLN A 406 22.30 32.45 -6.28
C GLN A 406 23.46 31.49 -5.94
N GLY A 407 24.64 32.04 -5.66
CA GLY A 407 25.77 31.32 -5.04
C GLY A 407 26.49 30.25 -5.87
N SER A 408 25.98 29.89 -7.06
CA SER A 408 26.56 28.85 -7.92
C SER A 408 27.36 29.46 -9.07
N SER A 409 28.50 28.87 -9.42
CA SER A 409 29.22 29.30 -10.62
C SER A 409 28.43 28.93 -11.88
N ALA A 410 28.50 29.76 -12.93
CA ALA A 410 27.82 29.47 -14.20
C ALA A 410 28.25 28.11 -14.80
N LYS A 411 29.49 27.69 -14.52
CA LYS A 411 30.02 26.39 -14.94
C LYS A 411 29.35 25.23 -14.21
N ASP A 412 29.07 25.38 -12.92
CA ASP A 412 28.41 24.33 -12.12
C ASP A 412 26.97 24.16 -12.56
N VAL A 413 26.24 25.26 -12.77
CA VAL A 413 24.87 25.23 -13.31
C VAL A 413 24.84 24.55 -14.68
N ALA A 414 25.76 24.91 -15.59
CA ALA A 414 25.83 24.27 -16.91
C ALA A 414 26.14 22.77 -16.82
N THR A 415 27.04 22.37 -15.90
CA THR A 415 27.38 20.96 -15.67
C THR A 415 26.20 20.17 -15.10
N SER A 416 25.47 20.76 -14.15
CA SER A 416 24.28 20.15 -13.56
C SER A 416 23.15 20.04 -14.59
N ALA A 417 22.90 21.08 -15.39
CA ALA A 417 21.92 21.03 -16.47
C ALA A 417 22.27 19.99 -17.54
N TYR A 418 23.55 19.90 -17.92
CA TYR A 418 24.00 18.86 -18.86
C TYR A 418 23.78 17.45 -18.29
N THR A 419 24.10 17.25 -17.01
CA THR A 419 23.87 15.96 -16.33
C THR A 419 22.38 15.62 -16.28
N LEU A 420 21.54 16.60 -15.94
CA LEU A 420 20.09 16.47 -15.85
C LEU A 420 19.47 15.95 -17.16
N PHE A 421 19.79 16.56 -18.30
CA PHE A 421 19.19 16.17 -19.58
C PHE A 421 19.87 15.03 -20.31
N ASN A 422 21.10 14.68 -19.95
CA ASN A 422 21.67 13.41 -20.40
C ASN A 422 20.95 12.20 -19.81
N GLY A 423 20.19 12.37 -18.73
CA GLY A 423 19.34 11.32 -18.18
C GLY A 423 20.10 10.15 -17.56
N ALA A 424 21.36 10.36 -17.16
CA ALA A 424 22.19 9.31 -16.57
C ALA A 424 23.18 9.83 -15.54
N GLY A 425 23.35 9.04 -14.47
CA GLY A 425 24.34 9.28 -13.44
C GLY A 425 25.76 9.12 -13.95
N LYS A 426 26.75 9.51 -13.15
CA LYS A 426 28.15 9.16 -13.43
C LYS A 426 28.39 7.71 -13.08
N LEU A 427 29.10 7.00 -13.96
CA LEU A 427 29.57 5.64 -13.69
C LEU A 427 30.54 5.66 -12.50
N GLN A 428 30.26 4.83 -11.49
CA GLN A 428 31.02 4.75 -10.24
C GLN A 428 31.52 3.32 -10.03
N GLY A 429 32.76 3.18 -9.57
CA GLY A 429 33.28 1.88 -9.15
C GLY A 429 32.53 1.35 -7.92
N ALA A 430 32.30 0.04 -7.88
CA ALA A 430 31.77 -0.63 -6.69
C ALA A 430 32.91 -0.98 -5.72
N LYS A 431 32.59 -1.02 -4.41
CA LYS A 431 33.57 -1.30 -3.34
C LYS A 431 34.20 -2.69 -3.48
N GLU A 432 33.41 -3.65 -3.95
CA GLU A 432 33.81 -5.05 -4.14
C GLU A 432 34.40 -5.33 -5.55
N GLY A 433 34.64 -4.28 -6.35
CA GLY A 433 35.10 -4.38 -7.73
C GLY A 433 33.98 -4.29 -8.76
N GLY A 434 34.33 -3.94 -10.00
CA GLY A 434 33.37 -3.62 -11.05
C GLY A 434 32.74 -2.23 -10.89
N ASN A 435 31.59 -2.01 -11.52
CA ASN A 435 30.86 -0.74 -11.47
C ASN A 435 29.53 -0.91 -10.76
N ARG A 436 29.08 0.14 -10.06
CA ARG A 436 27.70 0.25 -9.59
C ARG A 436 26.76 0.32 -10.78
N GLU A 437 25.51 -0.05 -10.56
CA GLU A 437 24.46 0.12 -11.54
C GLU A 437 24.37 1.59 -11.98
N LEU A 438 24.31 1.80 -13.29
CA LEU A 438 24.18 3.12 -13.88
C LEU A 438 22.72 3.54 -13.81
N LYS A 439 22.41 4.43 -12.89
CA LYS A 439 21.08 5.00 -12.76
C LYS A 439 20.76 5.93 -13.93
N ARG A 440 19.52 5.83 -14.40
CA ARG A 440 18.97 6.59 -15.52
C ARG A 440 17.67 7.26 -15.10
N TRP A 441 17.40 8.40 -15.71
CA TRP A 441 16.16 9.13 -15.49
C TRP A 441 15.77 9.89 -16.76
N ARG A 442 14.51 10.28 -16.84
CA ARG A 442 14.00 11.27 -17.77
C ARG A 442 13.01 12.13 -17.01
N THR A 443 13.18 13.44 -17.04
CA THR A 443 12.36 14.36 -16.25
C THR A 443 12.05 15.59 -17.07
N VAL A 444 10.93 16.24 -16.76
CA VAL A 444 10.60 17.54 -17.31
C VAL A 444 10.97 18.58 -16.27
N ALA A 445 11.93 19.44 -16.58
CA ALA A 445 12.37 20.48 -15.65
C ALA A 445 11.75 21.82 -16.00
N ILE A 446 11.28 22.56 -14.99
CA ILE A 446 10.97 23.98 -15.13
C ILE A 446 11.98 24.75 -14.31
N SER A 447 12.70 25.66 -14.97
CA SER A 447 13.70 26.48 -14.31
C SER A 447 13.42 27.96 -14.47
N THR A 448 13.78 28.75 -13.47
CA THR A 448 13.75 30.22 -13.53
C THR A 448 15.16 30.82 -13.40
N GLY A 449 15.37 31.99 -13.98
CA GLY A 449 16.62 32.72 -13.83
C GLY A 449 16.55 34.17 -14.31
N LYS A 450 17.58 34.95 -13.98
CA LYS A 450 17.79 36.28 -14.59
C LYS A 450 18.59 36.21 -15.88
N TRP A 451 19.30 35.11 -16.11
CA TRP A 451 20.27 34.94 -17.19
C TRP A 451 19.90 33.76 -18.06
N ILE A 452 20.20 33.87 -19.35
CA ILE A 452 19.99 32.80 -20.32
C ILE A 452 20.88 31.58 -20.04
N LEU A 453 20.31 30.38 -20.13
CA LEU A 453 21.05 29.12 -20.12
C LEU A 453 21.27 28.62 -21.55
N LYS A 454 22.48 28.77 -22.09
CA LYS A 454 22.73 28.59 -23.54
C LYS A 454 22.75 27.14 -24.07
N HIS A 455 22.47 26.11 -23.26
CA HIS A 455 22.57 24.70 -23.69
C HIS A 455 21.48 23.81 -23.07
N SER A 456 20.82 22.99 -23.90
CA SER A 456 19.86 21.94 -23.51
C SER A 456 18.54 22.39 -22.86
N TRP A 457 18.09 23.61 -23.14
CA TRP A 457 16.81 24.14 -22.66
C TRP A 457 15.94 24.66 -23.81
N LEU A 458 14.63 24.48 -23.70
CA LEU A 458 13.66 25.34 -24.35
C LEU A 458 13.68 26.69 -23.62
N LEU A 459 14.07 27.73 -24.35
CA LEU A 459 14.23 29.08 -23.82
C LEU A 459 12.98 29.89 -24.06
N VAL A 460 12.46 30.50 -22.99
CA VAL A 460 11.24 31.30 -23.03
C VAL A 460 11.51 32.64 -22.36
N GLU A 461 11.45 33.70 -23.16
CA GLU A 461 11.53 35.09 -22.71
C GLU A 461 10.11 35.55 -22.32
N LEU A 462 9.98 36.16 -21.13
CA LEU A 462 8.70 36.70 -20.68
C LEU A 462 8.55 38.14 -21.15
N GLY A 463 7.82 38.34 -22.25
CA GLY A 463 7.50 39.65 -22.83
C GLY A 463 6.23 40.30 -22.29
#